data_AF-A0ABD2ZSH7-F1
#
_entry.id   AF-A0ABD2ZSH7-F1
#
_cell.length_a   1.000
_cell.length_b   1.000
_cell.length_c   1.000
_cell.angle_alpha   90.00
_cell.angle_beta   90.00
_cell.angle_gamma   90.00
#
_symmetry.space_group_name_H-M   'P 1'
#
loop_
_entity.id
_entity.type
_entity.pdbx_description
1 polymer ?
#
loop_
_entity_poly.entity_id
_entity_poly.type
_entity_poly.pdbx_seq_one_letter_code
_entity_poly.pdbx_strand_id
1 'polypeptide(L)'
;MASLQASSFLHSSAYSLPRLSRKRTITSILDLPKTRASNIPLHDLQTGRLAEELEKARSYTSLKTTFVDKKFTKNDENYGSDSMVLEKLYAILEAVADRVEMHKNIGDQRDNWNSLLLTSINAITLAGATMSGIASTIAAGAAPVGALKICSTLMFIAATGMLCIMNKIQPSQLAEEQRNAARLFKQLQKEIETTIAIGEPTDRDVNEAMQKVLALDKAYPLPLLGVMLEKFPSNIEPAVWWPQQQRSGQVTSAHCNGWNAKLEKEMRSIVEVLRRKDKEEYLRLGGKALKLNKMLAVSGPLLTALAAIGSSFVGSPMPGGSWAAILGVVAGSLASVVNTLEHGAQVGMQFEMYRGNAGFFKLMEESIESNLIDNRRENGELFEMKVALQLGRSLSELRDIASSSSNRGGEVDEFASKLF
;
A
#
# COMPACT_ATOMS: atom_id res chain seq x y z
N MET A 1 50.71 31.85 -53.81
CA MET A 1 51.84 31.62 -52.89
C MET A 1 51.23 31.32 -51.53
N ALA A 2 51.13 30.04 -51.13
CA ALA A 2 52.13 29.28 -50.36
C ALA A 2 52.24 29.84 -48.91
N SER A 3 52.11 29.09 -47.81
CA SER A 3 52.53 27.69 -47.59
C SER A 3 52.04 27.14 -46.21
N LEU A 4 51.90 25.80 -46.14
CA LEU A 4 52.29 24.86 -45.05
C LEU A 4 51.61 24.99 -43.66
N GLN A 5 51.32 23.94 -42.87
CA GLN A 5 51.68 22.53 -42.91
C GLN A 5 50.78 21.74 -41.93
N ALA A 6 50.47 20.49 -42.28
CA ALA A 6 49.93 19.48 -41.37
C ALA A 6 51.05 18.88 -40.49
N SER A 7 50.68 18.37 -39.31
CA SER A 7 51.37 17.25 -38.68
C SER A 7 50.36 16.32 -38.00
N SER A 8 50.37 15.08 -38.50
CA SER A 8 49.78 13.88 -37.93
C SER A 8 50.81 13.17 -37.05
N PHE A 9 50.38 12.58 -35.93
CA PHE A 9 50.98 11.33 -35.46
C PHE A 9 49.90 10.34 -35.03
N LEU A 10 50.00 9.16 -35.66
CA LEU A 10 49.23 7.93 -35.52
C LEU A 10 49.88 7.01 -34.47
N HIS A 11 49.08 6.16 -33.81
CA HIS A 11 49.19 4.67 -33.71
C HIS A 11 48.33 4.18 -32.51
N SER A 12 47.25 3.39 -32.73
CA SER A 12 47.16 1.91 -32.91
C SER A 12 47.40 1.14 -31.60
N SER A 13 46.61 0.17 -31.12
CA SER A 13 45.82 -0.93 -31.73
C SER A 13 44.62 -1.30 -30.81
N ALA A 14 43.42 -1.72 -31.23
CA ALA A 14 42.98 -2.99 -31.88
C ALA A 14 43.40 -4.25 -31.08
N TYR A 15 42.57 -5.26 -30.74
CA TYR A 15 41.51 -6.03 -31.43
C TYR A 15 40.56 -6.65 -30.36
N SER A 16 39.40 -7.28 -30.58
CA SER A 16 38.84 -8.07 -31.68
C SER A 16 37.31 -8.30 -31.50
N LEU A 17 36.59 -8.37 -32.61
CA LEU A 17 35.24 -8.93 -32.76
C LEU A 17 35.34 -10.29 -33.46
N PRO A 18 34.39 -11.23 -33.28
CA PRO A 18 34.06 -12.20 -34.31
C PRO A 18 32.84 -11.74 -35.13
N ARG A 19 33.03 -11.67 -36.45
CA ARG A 19 31.94 -11.66 -37.45
C ARG A 19 31.46 -13.10 -37.65
N LEU A 20 30.15 -13.33 -37.58
CA LEU A 20 29.52 -14.44 -38.31
C LEU A 20 28.45 -13.87 -39.23
N SER A 21 28.60 -14.18 -40.51
CA SER A 21 27.73 -13.83 -41.62
C SER A 21 26.50 -14.76 -41.63
N ARG A 22 25.29 -14.19 -41.63
CA ARG A 22 24.14 -14.80 -42.32
C ARG A 22 23.14 -13.72 -42.73
N LYS A 23 23.15 -13.38 -44.02
CA LYS A 23 22.05 -12.65 -44.67
C LYS A 23 20.77 -13.47 -44.56
N ARG A 24 19.73 -12.92 -43.94
CA ARG A 24 18.34 -13.35 -44.15
C ARG A 24 17.47 -12.10 -44.18
N THR A 25 17.18 -11.64 -45.39
CA THR A 25 16.13 -10.66 -45.67
C THR A 25 14.79 -11.29 -45.27
N ILE A 26 14.09 -10.69 -44.31
CA ILE A 26 12.68 -10.99 -44.03
C ILE A 26 11.89 -9.76 -44.42
N THR A 27 11.37 -9.77 -45.64
CA THR A 27 10.24 -8.96 -46.08
C THR A 27 8.98 -9.50 -45.40
N SER A 28 8.34 -8.70 -44.54
CA SER A 28 7.00 -9.00 -44.03
C SER A 28 5.97 -8.64 -45.10
N ILE A 29 5.52 -9.65 -45.85
CA ILE A 29 4.37 -9.56 -46.74
C ILE A 29 3.12 -9.63 -45.84
N LEU A 30 2.34 -8.55 -45.83
CA LEU A 30 1.00 -8.49 -45.25
C LEU A 30 0.04 -9.16 -46.24
N ASP A 31 -0.14 -10.47 -46.12
CA ASP A 31 -1.27 -11.16 -46.73
C ASP A 31 -2.48 -11.03 -45.81
N LEU A 32 -3.39 -10.13 -46.20
CA LEU A 32 -4.66 -9.87 -45.53
C LEU A 32 -5.71 -10.85 -46.08
N PRO A 33 -6.22 -11.82 -45.31
CA PRO A 33 -7.35 -12.62 -45.76
C PRO A 33 -8.64 -11.80 -45.61
N LYS A 34 -9.17 -11.40 -46.75
CA LYS A 34 -10.47 -10.76 -46.94
C LYS A 34 -11.56 -11.72 -46.44
N THR A 35 -12.06 -11.55 -45.23
CA THR A 35 -13.20 -12.33 -44.72
C THR A 35 -14.45 -11.45 -44.59
N ARG A 36 -15.46 -11.95 -45.31
CA ARG A 36 -16.82 -11.48 -45.47
C ARG A 36 -17.55 -11.57 -44.13
N ALA A 37 -18.34 -10.56 -43.81
CA ALA A 37 -19.27 -10.59 -42.68
C ALA A 37 -20.25 -11.78 -42.84
N SER A 38 -20.23 -12.70 -41.87
CA SER A 38 -21.28 -13.68 -41.66
C SER A 38 -21.43 -13.91 -40.16
N ASN A 39 -22.67 -13.76 -39.71
CA ASN A 39 -23.15 -13.88 -38.33
C ASN A 39 -22.63 -15.16 -37.65
N ILE A 40 -22.02 -15.02 -36.47
CA ILE A 40 -21.68 -16.15 -35.59
C ILE A 40 -22.77 -16.22 -34.51
N PRO A 41 -23.48 -17.35 -34.35
CA PRO A 41 -24.49 -17.51 -33.31
C PRO A 41 -23.83 -17.64 -31.93
N LEU A 42 -24.41 -16.95 -30.95
CA LEU A 42 -24.13 -17.11 -29.52
C LEU A 42 -24.37 -18.58 -29.13
N HIS A 43 -23.29 -19.33 -28.95
CA HIS A 43 -23.35 -20.64 -28.29
C HIS A 43 -23.13 -20.46 -26.79
N ASP A 44 -24.05 -21.08 -26.07
CA ASP A 44 -24.20 -21.22 -24.63
C ASP A 44 -22.86 -21.38 -23.89
N LEU A 45 -22.69 -20.56 -22.85
CA LEU A 45 -21.51 -20.52 -22.01
C LEU A 45 -21.35 -21.85 -21.27
N GLN A 46 -20.16 -22.42 -21.41
CA GLN A 46 -19.71 -23.68 -20.84
C GLN A 46 -19.58 -23.58 -19.31
N THR A 47 -20.71 -23.49 -18.63
CA THR A 47 -20.87 -23.40 -17.17
C THR A 47 -20.31 -24.64 -16.46
N GLY A 48 -20.27 -25.78 -17.16
CA GLY A 48 -19.69 -27.03 -16.64
C GLY A 48 -18.18 -26.98 -16.41
N ARG A 49 -17.41 -26.25 -17.23
CA ARG A 49 -15.93 -26.26 -17.15
C ARG A 49 -15.41 -25.42 -15.98
N LEU A 50 -16.08 -24.32 -15.66
CA LEU A 50 -15.77 -23.51 -14.48
C LEU A 50 -16.25 -24.20 -13.19
N ALA A 51 -17.40 -24.89 -13.24
CA ALA A 51 -17.86 -25.70 -12.11
C ALA A 51 -16.92 -26.88 -11.83
N GLU A 52 -16.38 -27.52 -12.88
CA GLU A 52 -15.42 -28.61 -12.77
C GLU A 52 -14.05 -28.12 -12.25
N GLU A 53 -13.59 -26.93 -12.66
CA GLU A 53 -12.38 -26.31 -12.09
C GLU A 53 -12.56 -25.89 -10.62
N LEU A 54 -13.77 -25.45 -10.22
CA LEU A 54 -14.11 -25.12 -8.83
C LEU A 54 -14.23 -26.36 -7.95
N GLU A 55 -14.83 -27.44 -8.46
CA GLU A 55 -14.87 -28.78 -7.85
C GLU A 55 -13.45 -29.35 -7.71
N LYS A 56 -12.60 -29.15 -8.71
CA LYS A 56 -11.20 -29.57 -8.69
C LYS A 56 -10.39 -28.78 -7.66
N ALA A 57 -10.61 -27.47 -7.56
CA ALA A 57 -10.03 -26.64 -6.50
C ALA A 57 -10.51 -27.07 -5.09
N ARG A 58 -11.80 -27.37 -4.92
CA ARG A 58 -12.36 -27.91 -3.67
C ARG A 58 -11.76 -29.27 -3.30
N SER A 59 -11.55 -30.14 -4.26
CA SER A 59 -10.98 -31.47 -4.03
C SER A 59 -9.48 -31.42 -3.74
N TYR A 60 -8.72 -30.45 -4.29
CA TYR A 60 -7.35 -30.16 -3.85
C TYR A 60 -7.28 -29.59 -2.41
N THR A 61 -8.27 -28.79 -1.99
CA THR A 61 -8.37 -28.33 -0.60
C THR A 61 -8.74 -29.48 0.35
N SER A 62 -9.68 -30.35 -0.06
CA SER A 62 -10.08 -31.55 0.69
C SER A 62 -8.94 -32.57 0.90
N LEU A 63 -7.98 -32.63 -0.03
CA LEU A 63 -6.78 -33.49 0.06
C LEU A 63 -5.74 -32.98 1.05
N LYS A 64 -5.70 -31.68 1.35
CA LYS A 64 -4.90 -31.14 2.47
C LYS A 64 -5.54 -31.42 3.83
N THR A 65 -6.86 -31.57 3.88
CA THR A 65 -7.59 -31.98 5.09
C THR A 65 -7.39 -33.46 5.42
N THR A 66 -6.94 -34.29 4.48
CA THR A 66 -6.75 -35.74 4.71
C THR A 66 -5.44 -36.12 5.41
N PHE A 67 -4.56 -35.16 5.72
CA PHE A 67 -3.30 -35.43 6.44
C PHE A 67 -3.42 -35.43 7.97
N VAL A 68 -4.64 -35.31 8.52
CA VAL A 68 -4.88 -35.38 9.97
C VAL A 68 -5.93 -36.45 10.28
N ASP A 69 -5.73 -37.66 9.76
CA ASP A 69 -6.49 -38.83 10.22
C ASP A 69 -5.70 -39.55 11.32
N LYS A 70 -5.66 -38.93 12.50
CA LYS A 70 -5.10 -39.54 13.72
C LYS A 70 -6.25 -40.11 14.54
N LYS A 71 -6.47 -41.42 14.35
CA LYS A 71 -7.32 -42.33 15.14
C LYS A 71 -7.73 -41.79 16.52
N PHE A 72 -9.03 -41.58 16.72
CA PHE A 72 -9.64 -41.64 18.05
C PHE A 72 -10.75 -42.70 18.06
N THR A 73 -10.49 -43.78 18.80
CA THR A 73 -11.49 -44.76 19.20
C THR A 73 -12.03 -44.41 20.59
N LYS A 74 -13.37 -44.49 20.70
CA LYS A 74 -14.25 -44.62 21.88
C LYS A 74 -14.90 -43.36 22.49
N ASN A 75 -16.24 -43.38 22.37
CA ASN A 75 -17.33 -43.01 23.29
C ASN A 75 -17.21 -41.73 24.15
N ASP A 76 -18.04 -40.71 23.87
CA ASP A 76 -19.06 -40.19 24.80
C ASP A 76 -19.83 -38.99 24.17
N GLU A 77 -21.06 -38.77 24.63
CA GLU A 77 -22.16 -37.99 24.00
C GLU A 77 -21.97 -36.46 23.89
N ASN A 78 -20.75 -35.92 24.02
CA ASN A 78 -20.46 -34.47 24.01
C ASN A 78 -19.79 -33.95 22.71
N TYR A 79 -19.69 -34.78 21.67
CA TYR A 79 -18.94 -34.48 20.43
C TYR A 79 -19.60 -33.44 19.50
N GLY A 80 -20.90 -33.17 19.65
CA GLY A 80 -21.64 -32.34 18.69
C GLY A 80 -21.31 -30.84 18.73
N SER A 81 -21.12 -30.28 19.93
CA SER A 81 -20.79 -28.85 20.10
C SER A 81 -19.35 -28.55 19.71
N ASP A 82 -18.41 -29.39 20.13
CA ASP A 82 -16.97 -29.19 19.89
C ASP A 82 -16.62 -29.37 18.40
N SER A 83 -17.27 -30.31 17.72
CA SER A 83 -17.17 -30.47 16.26
C SER A 83 -17.71 -29.23 15.52
N MET A 84 -18.84 -28.67 15.95
CA MET A 84 -19.43 -27.50 15.31
C MET A 84 -18.59 -26.23 15.54
N VAL A 85 -18.00 -26.04 16.72
CA VAL A 85 -17.10 -24.92 17.02
C VAL A 85 -15.85 -24.98 16.13
N LEU A 86 -15.27 -26.17 15.99
CA LEU A 86 -14.12 -26.40 15.14
C LEU A 86 -14.44 -26.14 13.66
N GLU A 87 -15.58 -26.63 13.16
CA GLU A 87 -16.06 -26.36 11.80
C GLU A 87 -16.24 -24.86 11.53
N LYS A 88 -16.84 -24.11 12.47
CA LYS A 88 -16.98 -22.67 12.37
C LYS A 88 -15.63 -21.96 12.28
N LEU A 89 -14.64 -22.37 13.09
CA LEU A 89 -13.29 -21.79 13.03
C LEU A 89 -12.59 -22.08 11.70
N TYR A 90 -12.73 -23.30 11.16
CA TYR A 90 -12.18 -23.61 9.84
C TYR A 90 -12.85 -22.81 8.72
N ALA A 91 -14.17 -22.61 8.79
CA ALA A 91 -14.88 -21.75 7.83
C ALA A 91 -14.39 -20.28 7.90
N ILE A 92 -14.15 -19.76 9.11
CA ILE A 92 -13.56 -18.43 9.30
C ILE A 92 -12.12 -18.41 8.75
N LEU A 93 -11.32 -19.43 9.05
CA LEU A 93 -9.93 -19.54 8.60
C LEU A 93 -9.82 -19.53 7.07
N GLU A 94 -10.67 -20.30 6.38
CA GLU A 94 -10.73 -20.34 4.91
C GLU A 94 -11.08 -18.95 4.35
N ALA A 95 -12.11 -18.30 4.93
CA ALA A 95 -12.52 -16.96 4.52
C ALA A 95 -11.46 -15.89 4.83
N VAL A 96 -10.65 -16.05 5.87
CA VAL A 96 -9.52 -15.17 6.20
C VAL A 96 -8.37 -15.39 5.21
N ALA A 97 -8.03 -16.64 4.90
CA ALA A 97 -7.00 -16.97 3.93
C ALA A 97 -7.31 -16.39 2.54
N ASP A 98 -8.56 -16.50 2.09
CA ASP A 98 -9.03 -15.87 0.84
C ASP A 98 -8.86 -14.34 0.87
N ARG A 99 -9.24 -13.68 1.98
CA ARG A 99 -9.03 -12.23 2.15
C ARG A 99 -7.54 -11.83 2.11
N VAL A 100 -6.63 -12.63 2.67
CA VAL A 100 -5.19 -12.38 2.58
C VAL A 100 -4.75 -12.34 1.12
N GLU A 101 -5.16 -13.32 0.32
CA GLU A 101 -4.81 -13.38 -1.10
C GLU A 101 -5.46 -12.24 -1.89
N MET A 102 -6.74 -11.96 -1.62
CA MET A 102 -7.47 -10.86 -2.26
C MET A 102 -6.81 -9.50 -1.98
N HIS A 103 -6.53 -9.16 -0.73
CA HIS A 103 -5.86 -7.90 -0.37
C HIS A 103 -4.46 -7.81 -0.99
N LYS A 104 -3.71 -8.92 -1.02
CA LYS A 104 -2.40 -8.96 -1.66
C LYS A 104 -2.49 -8.68 -3.16
N ASN A 105 -3.38 -9.37 -3.86
CA ASN A 105 -3.57 -9.21 -5.30
C ASN A 105 -4.04 -7.79 -5.66
N ILE A 106 -4.96 -7.22 -4.87
CA ILE A 106 -5.43 -5.85 -5.07
C ILE A 106 -4.32 -4.83 -4.79
N GLY A 107 -3.49 -5.06 -3.76
CA GLY A 107 -2.30 -4.25 -3.49
C GLY A 107 -1.36 -4.21 -4.69
N ASP A 108 -0.99 -5.38 -5.22
CA ASP A 108 -0.09 -5.51 -6.37
C ASP A 108 -0.68 -4.85 -7.64
N GLN A 109 -2.00 -4.97 -7.86
CA GLN A 109 -2.70 -4.28 -8.95
C GLN A 109 -2.60 -2.76 -8.82
N ARG A 110 -2.78 -2.22 -7.61
CA ARG A 110 -2.74 -0.77 -7.33
C ARG A 110 -1.33 -0.21 -7.48
N ASP A 111 -0.30 -0.96 -7.10
CA ASP A 111 1.09 -0.59 -7.37
C ASP A 111 1.39 -0.52 -8.86
N ASN A 112 0.92 -1.51 -9.63
CA ASN A 112 1.09 -1.51 -11.07
C ASN A 112 0.37 -0.33 -11.73
N TRP A 113 -0.85 0.02 -11.26
CA TRP A 113 -1.56 1.22 -11.69
C TRP A 113 -0.79 2.50 -11.35
N ASN A 114 -0.21 2.59 -10.14
CA ASN A 114 0.60 3.73 -9.74
C ASN A 114 1.77 3.94 -10.73
N SER A 115 2.52 2.88 -11.00
CA SER A 115 3.68 2.92 -11.91
C SER A 115 3.27 3.30 -13.34
N LEU A 116 2.20 2.68 -13.86
CA LEU A 116 1.71 2.91 -15.21
C LEU A 116 1.20 4.35 -15.37
N LEU A 117 0.37 4.83 -14.45
CA LEU A 117 -0.20 6.18 -14.51
C LEU A 117 0.88 7.25 -14.30
N LEU A 118 1.79 7.06 -13.34
CA LEU A 118 2.92 7.96 -13.11
C LEU A 118 3.75 8.12 -14.38
N THR A 119 4.17 7.01 -14.97
CA THR A 119 5.03 7.00 -16.17
C THR A 119 4.31 7.60 -17.37
N SER A 120 3.04 7.24 -17.58
CA SER A 120 2.24 7.73 -18.71
C SER A 120 1.96 9.22 -18.61
N ILE A 121 1.56 9.72 -17.44
CA ILE A 121 1.29 11.15 -17.21
C ILE A 121 2.58 11.96 -17.38
N ASN A 122 3.70 11.49 -16.83
CA ASN A 122 4.99 12.16 -17.01
C ASN A 122 5.38 12.21 -18.49
N ALA A 123 5.27 11.08 -19.21
CA ALA A 123 5.60 11.02 -20.62
C ALA A 123 4.75 11.99 -21.46
N ILE A 124 3.44 12.03 -21.21
CA ILE A 124 2.51 12.94 -21.92
C ILE A 124 2.82 14.40 -21.59
N THR A 125 3.07 14.70 -20.32
CA THR A 125 3.37 16.07 -19.88
C THR A 125 4.70 16.56 -20.46
N LEU A 126 5.74 15.73 -20.41
CA LEU A 126 7.06 16.04 -20.96
C LEU A 126 7.01 16.15 -22.48
N ALA A 127 6.29 15.26 -23.18
CA ALA A 127 6.07 15.36 -24.62
C ALA A 127 5.34 16.66 -24.99
N GLY A 128 4.31 17.04 -24.23
CA GLY A 128 3.63 18.32 -24.37
C GLY A 128 4.59 19.51 -24.20
N ALA A 129 5.45 19.47 -23.18
CA ALA A 129 6.45 20.51 -22.94
C ALA A 129 7.48 20.58 -24.07
N THR A 130 7.98 19.44 -24.56
CA THR A 130 8.92 19.39 -25.70
C THR A 130 8.28 19.93 -26.97
N MET A 131 7.04 19.53 -27.29
CA MET A 131 6.31 20.04 -28.46
C MET A 131 6.06 21.55 -28.36
N SER A 132 5.71 22.05 -27.16
CA SER A 132 5.57 23.48 -26.89
C SER A 132 6.90 24.24 -27.05
N GLY A 133 8.00 23.64 -26.61
CA GLY A 133 9.35 24.18 -26.77
C GLY A 133 9.79 24.24 -28.24
N ILE A 134 9.59 23.15 -29.00
CA ILE A 134 9.88 23.12 -30.45
C ILE A 134 9.02 24.13 -31.20
N ALA A 135 7.73 24.24 -30.88
CA ALA A 135 6.85 25.23 -31.50
C ALA A 135 7.30 26.68 -31.27
N SER A 136 8.04 26.95 -30.18
CA SER A 136 8.55 28.28 -29.86
C SER A 136 9.78 28.71 -30.65
N THR A 137 10.53 27.76 -31.22
CA THR A 137 11.76 28.04 -31.99
C THR A 137 11.51 28.15 -33.49
N ILE A 138 10.32 27.77 -33.96
CA ILE A 138 9.92 27.83 -35.37
C ILE A 138 9.30 29.20 -35.66
N ALA A 139 9.57 29.75 -36.85
CA ALA A 139 9.03 31.03 -37.29
C ALA A 139 7.49 31.10 -37.17
N ALA A 140 6.99 32.22 -36.64
CA ALA A 140 5.56 32.44 -36.46
C ALA A 140 4.80 32.30 -37.78
N GLY A 141 3.70 31.55 -37.78
CA GLY A 141 2.87 31.31 -38.96
C GLY A 141 3.28 30.12 -39.84
N ALA A 142 4.39 29.44 -39.54
CA ALA A 142 4.74 28.21 -40.25
C ALA A 142 3.73 27.08 -39.94
N ALA A 143 3.32 26.32 -40.96
CA ALA A 143 2.34 25.23 -40.84
C ALA A 143 2.61 24.23 -39.68
N PRO A 144 3.87 23.84 -39.36
CA PRO A 144 4.16 22.93 -38.24
C PRO A 144 3.82 23.51 -36.85
N VAL A 145 3.84 24.83 -36.68
CA VAL A 145 3.60 25.49 -35.38
C VAL A 145 2.17 25.26 -34.90
N GLY A 146 1.20 25.35 -35.80
CA GLY A 146 -0.22 25.11 -35.48
C GLY A 146 -0.47 23.68 -35.01
N ALA A 147 0.11 22.69 -35.69
CA ALA A 147 -0.02 21.29 -35.32
C ALA A 147 0.64 20.99 -33.96
N LEU A 148 1.88 21.44 -33.73
CA LEU A 148 2.60 21.23 -32.47
C LEU A 148 1.90 21.90 -31.28
N LYS A 149 1.34 23.09 -31.49
CA LYS A 149 0.51 23.80 -30.50
C LYS A 149 -0.73 22.99 -30.12
N ILE A 150 -1.51 22.55 -31.09
CA ILE A 150 -2.72 21.75 -30.84
C ILE A 150 -2.36 20.46 -30.11
N CYS A 151 -1.33 19.74 -30.57
CA CYS A 151 -0.88 18.50 -29.93
C CYS A 151 -0.41 18.71 -28.49
N SER A 152 0.44 19.73 -28.24
CA SER A 152 0.93 20.01 -26.88
C SER A 152 -0.20 20.44 -25.94
N THR A 153 -1.14 21.27 -26.41
CA THR A 153 -2.31 21.67 -25.62
C THR A 153 -3.19 20.47 -25.27
N LEU A 154 -3.47 19.59 -26.25
CA LEU A 154 -4.24 18.37 -26.01
C LEU A 154 -3.55 17.42 -25.02
N MET A 155 -2.24 17.25 -25.14
CA MET A 155 -1.45 16.43 -24.20
C MET A 155 -1.54 16.99 -22.78
N PHE A 156 -1.40 18.31 -22.59
CA PHE A 156 -1.52 18.91 -21.26
C PHE A 156 -2.94 18.79 -20.70
N ILE A 157 -3.99 19.00 -21.50
CA ILE A 157 -5.39 18.79 -21.07
C ILE A 157 -5.61 17.34 -20.65
N ALA A 158 -5.12 16.38 -21.45
CA ALA A 158 -5.21 14.96 -21.11
C ALA A 158 -4.47 14.65 -19.80
N ALA A 159 -3.25 15.16 -19.63
CA ALA A 159 -2.47 15.01 -18.40
C ALA A 159 -3.19 15.61 -17.19
N THR A 160 -3.80 16.79 -17.31
CA THR A 160 -4.61 17.40 -16.23
C THR A 160 -5.77 16.50 -15.83
N GLY A 161 -6.53 15.98 -16.81
CA GLY A 161 -7.64 15.07 -16.54
C GLY A 161 -7.19 13.78 -15.85
N MET A 162 -6.12 13.16 -16.35
CA MET A 162 -5.54 11.95 -15.76
C MET A 162 -4.99 12.20 -14.35
N LEU A 163 -4.32 13.33 -14.10
CA LEU A 163 -3.85 13.72 -12.76
C LEU A 163 -5.02 13.91 -11.79
N CYS A 164 -6.12 14.55 -12.21
CA CYS A 164 -7.31 14.67 -11.37
C CYS A 164 -7.87 13.30 -10.96
N ILE A 165 -7.93 12.35 -11.90
CA ILE A 165 -8.39 10.97 -11.62
C ILE A 165 -7.40 10.23 -10.73
N MET A 166 -6.10 10.26 -11.05
CA MET A 166 -5.04 9.61 -10.26
C MET A 166 -4.98 10.17 -8.84
N ASN A 167 -5.19 11.47 -8.66
CA ASN A 167 -5.25 12.11 -7.36
C ASN A 167 -6.55 11.79 -6.62
N LYS A 168 -7.63 11.36 -7.29
CA LYS A 168 -8.83 10.87 -6.60
C LYS A 168 -8.66 9.43 -6.13
N ILE A 169 -8.04 8.58 -6.94
CA ILE A 169 -7.85 7.16 -6.63
C ILE A 169 -6.66 6.93 -5.68
N GLN A 170 -5.60 7.73 -5.82
CA GLN A 170 -4.28 7.57 -5.19
C GLN A 170 -3.82 6.12 -5.05
N PRO A 171 -3.44 5.49 -6.18
CA PRO A 171 -3.13 4.07 -6.21
C PRO A 171 -2.02 3.66 -5.22
N SER A 172 -0.99 4.48 -5.00
CA SER A 172 0.10 4.20 -4.05
C SER A 172 -0.35 4.16 -2.58
N GLN A 173 -1.14 5.13 -2.14
CA GLN A 173 -1.72 5.16 -0.79
C GLN A 173 -2.61 3.94 -0.57
N LEU A 174 -3.49 3.72 -1.55
CA LEU A 174 -4.48 2.69 -1.53
C LEU A 174 -3.87 1.28 -1.65
N ALA A 175 -2.69 1.13 -2.26
CA ALA A 175 -1.92 -0.11 -2.26
C ALA A 175 -1.39 -0.43 -0.85
N GLU A 176 -0.84 0.55 -0.13
CA GLU A 176 -0.31 0.33 1.22
C GLU A 176 -1.40 -0.04 2.22
N GLU A 177 -2.58 0.57 2.11
CA GLU A 177 -3.74 0.15 2.91
C GLU A 177 -4.05 -1.34 2.72
N GLN A 178 -3.95 -1.87 1.49
CA GLN A 178 -4.19 -3.31 1.24
C GLN A 178 -3.04 -4.18 1.71
N ARG A 179 -1.78 -3.72 1.59
CA ARG A 179 -0.66 -4.45 2.17
C ARG A 179 -0.81 -4.57 3.68
N ASN A 180 -1.27 -3.50 4.34
CA ASN A 180 -1.54 -3.53 5.78
C ASN A 180 -2.69 -4.49 6.11
N ALA A 181 -3.80 -4.43 5.36
CA ALA A 181 -4.91 -5.36 5.50
C ALA A 181 -4.46 -6.83 5.33
N ALA A 182 -3.68 -7.14 4.28
CA ALA A 182 -3.14 -8.47 4.04
C ALA A 182 -2.25 -8.96 5.20
N ARG A 183 -1.42 -8.08 5.78
CA ARG A 183 -0.60 -8.40 6.96
C ARG A 183 -1.47 -8.72 8.17
N LEU A 184 -2.50 -7.91 8.43
CA LEU A 184 -3.40 -8.07 9.57
C LEU A 184 -4.28 -9.33 9.46
N PHE A 185 -4.85 -9.60 8.28
CA PHE A 185 -5.57 -10.84 8.03
C PHE A 185 -4.65 -12.06 8.14
N LYS A 186 -3.39 -11.96 7.70
CA LYS A 186 -2.42 -13.05 7.86
C LYS A 186 -2.04 -13.28 9.32
N GLN A 187 -2.02 -12.23 10.14
CA GLN A 187 -1.83 -12.36 11.58
C GLN A 187 -3.03 -13.06 12.21
N LEU A 188 -4.26 -12.67 11.86
CA LEU A 188 -5.49 -13.31 12.33
C LEU A 188 -5.56 -14.78 11.89
N GLN A 189 -5.15 -15.08 10.66
CA GLN A 189 -5.04 -16.45 10.14
C GLN A 189 -4.17 -17.31 11.06
N LYS A 190 -2.96 -16.84 11.37
CA LYS A 190 -2.01 -17.53 12.26
C LYS A 190 -2.53 -17.67 13.68
N GLU A 191 -3.25 -16.67 14.18
CA GLU A 191 -3.88 -16.71 15.50
C GLU A 191 -4.92 -17.84 15.54
N ILE A 192 -5.82 -17.92 14.55
CA ILE A 192 -6.82 -18.99 14.44
C ILE A 192 -6.16 -20.37 14.29
N GLU A 193 -5.14 -20.49 13.42
CA GLU A 193 -4.36 -21.73 13.27
C GLU A 193 -3.72 -22.19 14.59
N THR A 194 -3.20 -21.23 15.37
CA THR A 194 -2.60 -21.51 16.67
C THR A 194 -3.65 -21.95 17.69
N THR A 195 -4.82 -21.30 17.73
CA THR A 195 -5.95 -21.70 18.59
C THR A 195 -6.42 -23.12 18.26
N ILE A 196 -6.53 -23.46 16.97
CA ILE A 196 -6.88 -24.81 16.53
C ILE A 196 -5.80 -25.83 16.93
N ALA A 197 -4.52 -25.48 16.79
CA ALA A 197 -3.40 -26.38 17.06
C ALA A 197 -3.15 -26.64 18.56
N ILE A 198 -3.43 -25.66 19.44
CA ILE A 198 -3.23 -25.79 20.90
C ILE A 198 -4.35 -26.65 21.54
N GLY A 199 -5.57 -26.65 20.97
CA GLY A 199 -6.68 -27.52 21.39
C GLY A 199 -7.66 -26.87 22.37
N GLU A 200 -8.89 -27.41 22.39
CA GLU A 200 -10.13 -26.89 23.05
C GLU A 200 -10.63 -25.51 22.57
N PRO A 201 -10.89 -25.31 21.26
CA PRO A 201 -11.53 -24.09 20.81
C PRO A 201 -12.94 -23.97 21.37
N THR A 202 -13.33 -22.77 21.80
CA THR A 202 -14.64 -22.48 22.38
C THR A 202 -15.49 -21.60 21.47
N ASP A 203 -16.81 -21.54 21.69
CA ASP A 203 -17.69 -20.58 20.99
C ASP A 203 -17.24 -19.11 21.20
N ARG A 204 -16.52 -18.82 22.29
CA ARG A 204 -15.93 -17.49 22.51
C ARG A 204 -14.85 -17.18 21.48
N ASP A 205 -13.99 -18.15 21.16
CA ASP A 205 -12.90 -17.98 20.20
C ASP A 205 -13.45 -17.83 18.77
N VAL A 206 -14.54 -18.53 18.44
CA VAL A 206 -15.30 -18.31 17.19
C VAL A 206 -15.82 -16.88 17.12
N ASN A 207 -16.48 -16.40 18.18
CA ASN A 207 -17.05 -15.06 18.21
C ASN A 207 -15.95 -13.97 18.15
N GLU A 208 -14.83 -14.18 18.84
CA GLU A 208 -13.67 -13.28 18.80
C GLU A 208 -13.04 -13.23 17.41
N ALA A 209 -12.80 -14.39 16.78
CA ALA A 209 -12.29 -14.46 15.42
C ALA A 209 -13.24 -13.76 14.43
N MET A 210 -14.54 -14.02 14.54
CA MET A 210 -15.56 -13.36 13.71
C MET A 210 -15.56 -11.83 13.90
N GLN A 211 -15.51 -11.34 15.15
CA GLN A 211 -15.46 -9.91 15.44
C GLN A 211 -14.19 -9.26 14.88
N LYS A 212 -13.04 -9.93 14.97
CA LYS A 212 -11.77 -9.45 14.38
C LYS A 212 -11.86 -9.39 12.86
N VAL A 213 -12.45 -10.40 12.19
CA VAL A 213 -12.69 -10.36 10.74
C VAL A 213 -13.55 -9.16 10.37
N LEU A 214 -14.70 -8.97 11.05
CA LEU A 214 -15.61 -7.86 10.76
C LEU A 214 -14.99 -6.49 11.05
N ALA A 215 -14.17 -6.37 12.10
CA ALA A 215 -13.44 -5.15 12.40
C ALA A 215 -12.41 -4.82 11.31
N LEU A 216 -11.68 -5.83 10.81
CA LEU A 216 -10.74 -5.67 9.70
C LEU A 216 -11.45 -5.31 8.39
N ASP A 217 -12.54 -6.00 8.05
CA ASP A 217 -13.35 -5.71 6.85
C ASP A 217 -13.90 -4.27 6.88
N LYS A 218 -14.29 -3.78 8.06
CA LYS A 218 -14.74 -2.39 8.26
C LYS A 218 -13.60 -1.39 8.16
N ALA A 219 -12.41 -1.73 8.68
CA ALA A 219 -11.25 -0.85 8.68
C ALA A 219 -10.58 -0.74 7.30
N TYR A 220 -10.63 -1.82 6.49
CA TYR A 220 -10.01 -1.89 5.18
C TYR A 220 -11.00 -2.35 4.10
N PRO A 221 -11.97 -1.50 3.73
CA PRO A 221 -12.96 -1.84 2.72
C PRO A 221 -12.30 -2.07 1.36
N LEU A 222 -12.74 -3.11 0.66
CA LEU A 222 -12.30 -3.47 -0.69
C LEU A 222 -12.81 -2.54 -1.82
N PRO A 223 -14.04 -1.96 -1.75
CA PRO A 223 -14.59 -1.17 -2.84
C PRO A 223 -13.78 0.09 -3.17
N LEU A 224 -13.57 0.31 -4.48
CA LEU A 224 -12.82 1.44 -5.05
C LEU A 224 -13.60 2.78 -5.03
N LEU A 225 -14.93 2.73 -4.95
CA LEU A 225 -15.83 3.88 -5.10
C LEU A 225 -17.11 3.65 -4.26
N GLY A 226 -17.14 4.13 -3.01
CA GLY A 226 -18.38 4.12 -2.23
C GLY A 226 -18.19 4.44 -0.74
N VAL A 227 -17.19 3.80 -0.11
CA VAL A 227 -16.77 4.10 1.27
C VAL A 227 -15.25 4.00 1.32
N MET A 228 -14.58 4.98 0.72
CA MET A 228 -13.13 5.09 0.79
C MET A 228 -12.78 5.72 2.14
N LEU A 229 -11.73 5.24 2.80
CA LEU A 229 -11.14 6.00 3.91
C LEU A 229 -10.87 7.42 3.42
N GLU A 230 -11.16 8.41 4.26
CA GLU A 230 -11.02 9.80 3.86
C GLU A 230 -9.55 10.04 3.52
N LYS A 231 -9.26 10.21 2.21
CA LYS A 231 -7.91 10.40 1.68
C LYS A 231 -7.14 11.53 2.39
N PHE A 232 -7.88 12.51 2.87
CA PHE A 232 -7.41 13.78 3.37
C PHE A 232 -8.12 14.18 4.66
N PRO A 233 -7.96 13.40 5.74
CA PRO A 233 -8.73 13.63 6.95
C PRO A 233 -8.44 15.02 7.51
N SER A 234 -9.46 15.60 8.15
CA SER A 234 -9.34 16.92 8.79
C SER A 234 -8.43 16.86 10.02
N ASN A 235 -8.51 15.77 10.77
CA ASN A 235 -7.64 15.45 11.91
C ASN A 235 -6.96 14.10 11.67
N ILE A 236 -5.66 14.01 11.95
CA ILE A 236 -4.94 12.74 11.82
C ILE A 236 -5.19 11.93 13.07
N GLU A 237 -5.85 10.80 12.89
CA GLU A 237 -6.08 9.84 13.95
C GLU A 237 -5.31 8.54 13.68
N PRO A 238 -4.83 7.86 14.73
CA PRO A 238 -4.27 6.53 14.62
C PRO A 238 -5.23 5.57 13.90
N ALA A 239 -4.71 4.70 13.04
CA ALA A 239 -5.54 3.65 12.44
C ALA A 239 -6.05 2.69 13.53
N VAL A 240 -7.37 2.44 13.57
CA VAL A 240 -8.01 1.50 14.51
C VAL A 240 -8.67 0.40 13.70
N TRP A 241 -8.22 -0.83 13.89
CA TRP A 241 -8.66 -2.00 13.14
C TRP A 241 -9.05 -3.20 14.01
N TRP A 242 -9.03 -3.00 15.33
CA TRP A 242 -9.44 -3.99 16.31
C TRP A 242 -10.85 -3.69 16.82
N PRO A 243 -11.62 -4.70 17.26
CA PRO A 243 -12.91 -4.48 17.88
C PRO A 243 -12.73 -3.66 19.17
N GLN A 244 -13.68 -2.78 19.47
CA GLN A 244 -13.75 -2.18 20.81
C GLN A 244 -13.88 -3.32 21.82
N GLN A 245 -12.89 -3.45 22.71
CA GLN A 245 -12.93 -4.43 23.79
C GLN A 245 -14.20 -4.19 24.61
N GLN A 246 -15.20 -5.06 24.44
CA GLN A 246 -16.31 -5.13 25.37
C GLN A 246 -15.72 -5.60 26.70
N ARG A 247 -15.87 -4.77 27.74
CA ARG A 247 -15.58 -5.14 29.12
C ARG A 247 -16.49 -6.30 29.51
N SER A 248 -16.05 -7.53 29.25
CA SER A 248 -16.77 -8.74 29.59
C SER A 248 -16.64 -8.96 31.10
N GLY A 249 -17.60 -8.44 31.86
CA GLY A 249 -17.73 -8.71 33.28
C GLY A 249 -18.04 -10.18 33.55
N GLN A 250 -17.03 -10.99 33.85
CA GLN A 250 -17.22 -12.22 34.61
C GLN A 250 -15.97 -12.58 35.41
N VAL A 251 -16.15 -12.59 36.73
CA VAL A 251 -15.14 -12.80 37.76
C VAL A 251 -14.77 -14.28 37.81
N THR A 252 -13.49 -14.57 37.62
CA THR A 252 -12.86 -15.77 38.19
C THR A 252 -11.63 -15.30 38.96
N SER A 253 -11.78 -15.17 40.27
CA SER A 253 -10.65 -15.00 41.17
C SER A 253 -9.91 -16.33 41.27
N ALA A 254 -8.61 -16.34 41.00
CA ALA A 254 -7.62 -16.98 41.87
C ALA A 254 -6.23 -17.01 41.22
N HIS A 255 -5.24 -16.79 42.10
CA HIS A 255 -3.82 -17.04 41.98
C HIS A 255 -2.94 -16.05 41.20
N CYS A 256 -1.77 -15.78 41.79
CA CYS A 256 -0.75 -14.83 41.38
C CYS A 256 -0.31 -15.08 39.93
N ASN A 257 -0.90 -14.34 38.99
CA ASN A 257 -0.70 -14.54 37.56
C ASN A 257 0.54 -13.80 37.03
N GLY A 258 1.74 -14.07 37.55
CA GLY A 258 3.01 -13.46 37.11
C GLY A 258 3.14 -11.92 37.28
N TRP A 259 2.04 -11.22 37.54
CA TRP A 259 1.98 -9.78 37.79
C TRP A 259 2.50 -9.45 39.19
N ASN A 260 3.33 -8.43 39.26
CA ASN A 260 3.78 -7.82 40.50
C ASN A 260 3.77 -6.29 40.36
N ALA A 261 3.83 -5.58 41.49
CA ALA A 261 3.77 -4.11 41.49
C ALA A 261 4.90 -3.46 40.67
N LYS A 262 6.06 -4.12 40.54
CA LYS A 262 7.16 -3.64 39.71
C LYS A 262 6.80 -3.71 38.23
N LEU A 263 6.30 -4.85 37.75
CA LEU A 263 5.88 -5.05 36.37
C LEU A 263 4.73 -4.10 35.99
N GLU A 264 3.75 -3.90 36.88
CA GLU A 264 2.67 -2.93 36.64
C GLU A 264 3.21 -1.50 36.47
N LYS A 265 4.16 -1.10 37.31
CA LYS A 265 4.81 0.21 37.19
C LYS A 265 5.63 0.31 35.90
N GLU A 266 6.34 -0.75 35.54
CA GLU A 266 7.13 -0.82 34.31
C GLU A 266 6.23 -0.66 33.08
N MET A 267 5.11 -1.39 33.02
CA MET A 267 4.11 -1.30 31.94
C MET A 267 3.47 0.09 31.83
N ARG A 268 3.13 0.73 32.95
CA ARG A 268 2.64 2.13 32.95
C ARG A 268 3.66 3.09 32.38
N SER A 269 4.93 2.93 32.79
CA SER A 269 6.03 3.74 32.31
C SER A 269 6.24 3.60 30.80
N ILE A 270 6.13 2.36 30.28
CA ILE A 270 6.22 2.08 28.83
C ILE A 270 5.07 2.75 28.07
N VAL A 271 3.83 2.71 28.58
CA VAL A 271 2.68 3.40 27.99
C VAL A 271 2.91 4.90 27.90
N GLU A 272 3.48 5.53 28.94
CA GLU A 272 3.80 6.95 28.90
C GLU A 272 4.81 7.30 27.79
N VAL A 273 5.85 6.49 27.61
CA VAL A 273 6.84 6.67 26.53
C VAL A 273 6.17 6.49 25.16
N LEU A 274 5.41 5.41 24.97
CA LEU A 274 4.69 5.13 23.72
C LEU A 274 3.77 6.28 23.31
N ARG A 275 3.08 6.88 24.28
CA ARG A 275 2.13 7.97 24.03
C ARG A 275 2.83 9.28 23.70
N ARG A 276 3.84 9.68 24.48
CA ARG A 276 4.51 10.99 24.36
C ARG A 276 5.58 11.03 23.27
N LYS A 277 6.19 9.90 22.94
CA LYS A 277 7.29 9.83 21.97
C LYS A 277 6.84 9.18 20.68
N ASP A 278 6.62 7.86 20.70
CA ASP A 278 6.35 7.09 19.49
C ASP A 278 5.07 7.59 18.78
N LYS A 279 3.91 7.50 19.44
CA LYS A 279 2.62 7.87 18.85
C LYS A 279 2.56 9.33 18.40
N GLU A 280 3.00 10.27 19.24
CA GLU A 280 2.96 11.69 18.92
C GLU A 280 3.87 12.06 17.75
N GLU A 281 5.09 11.51 17.70
CA GLU A 281 6.02 11.76 16.60
C GLU A 281 5.49 11.20 15.27
N TYR A 282 4.94 9.99 15.28
CA TYR A 282 4.35 9.39 14.08
C TYR A 282 3.13 10.17 13.58
N LEU A 283 2.27 10.68 14.47
CA LEU A 283 1.18 11.58 14.09
C LEU A 283 1.69 12.92 13.54
N ARG A 284 2.75 13.47 14.11
CA ARG A 284 3.39 14.71 13.63
C ARG A 284 3.99 14.53 12.23
N LEU A 285 4.69 13.42 11.99
CA LEU A 285 5.24 13.07 10.67
C LEU A 285 4.12 12.83 9.65
N GLY A 286 3.07 12.10 10.05
CA GLY A 286 1.82 11.97 9.28
C GLY A 286 1.24 13.34 8.91
N GLY A 287 1.23 14.30 9.84
CA GLY A 287 0.82 15.69 9.62
C GLY A 287 1.56 16.40 8.50
N LYS A 288 2.89 16.24 8.48
CA LYS A 288 3.74 16.83 7.44
C LYS A 288 3.53 16.14 6.09
N ALA A 289 3.50 14.81 6.08
CA ALA A 289 3.27 14.02 4.87
C ALA A 289 1.89 14.33 4.25
N LEU A 290 0.85 14.45 5.07
CA LEU A 290 -0.50 14.80 4.63
C LEU A 290 -0.55 16.19 3.98
N LYS A 291 0.09 17.20 4.60
CA LYS A 291 0.15 18.56 4.04
C LYS A 291 0.89 18.57 2.71
N LEU A 292 2.01 17.84 2.61
CA LEU A 292 2.76 17.69 1.37
C LEU A 292 1.93 17.01 0.28
N ASN A 293 1.27 15.88 0.60
CA ASN A 293 0.39 15.16 -0.32
C ASN A 293 -0.74 16.06 -0.83
N LYS A 294 -1.40 16.83 0.05
CA LYS A 294 -2.43 17.82 -0.31
C LYS A 294 -1.90 18.89 -1.28
N MET A 295 -0.72 19.43 -0.98
CA MET A 295 -0.09 20.47 -1.81
C MET A 295 0.24 19.94 -3.22
N LEU A 296 0.84 18.75 -3.30
CA LEU A 296 1.23 18.13 -4.59
C LEU A 296 -0.01 17.74 -5.42
N ALA A 297 -1.03 17.18 -4.76
CA ALA A 297 -2.28 16.77 -5.41
C ALA A 297 -3.05 17.94 -6.07
N VAL A 298 -2.83 19.16 -5.60
CA VAL A 298 -3.40 20.38 -6.19
C VAL A 298 -2.47 21.00 -7.22
N SER A 299 -1.16 21.05 -6.95
CA SER A 299 -0.20 21.72 -7.83
C SER A 299 0.02 20.99 -9.14
N GLY A 300 -0.01 19.65 -9.18
CA GLY A 300 0.14 18.88 -10.42
C GLY A 300 -0.90 19.22 -11.50
N PRO A 301 -2.21 19.06 -11.21
CA PRO A 301 -3.28 19.48 -12.12
C PRO A 301 -3.23 20.97 -12.47
N LEU A 302 -2.93 21.85 -11.51
CA LEU A 302 -2.84 23.29 -11.75
C LEU A 302 -1.71 23.64 -12.73
N LEU A 303 -0.53 23.08 -12.54
CA LEU A 303 0.63 23.32 -13.39
C LEU A 303 0.43 22.78 -14.81
N THR A 304 -0.18 21.60 -14.95
CA THR A 304 -0.54 21.07 -16.29
C THR A 304 -1.60 21.92 -16.98
N ALA A 305 -2.59 22.44 -16.24
CA ALA A 305 -3.58 23.36 -16.80
C ALA A 305 -2.95 24.68 -17.27
N LEU A 306 -2.04 25.26 -16.46
CA LEU A 306 -1.26 26.43 -16.86
C LEU A 306 -0.38 26.15 -18.08
N ALA A 307 0.20 24.95 -18.16
CA ALA A 307 0.98 24.52 -19.31
C ALA A 307 0.12 24.42 -20.58
N ALA A 308 -1.12 23.92 -20.46
CA ALA A 308 -2.09 23.91 -21.56
C ALA A 308 -2.42 25.31 -22.05
N ILE A 309 -2.67 26.24 -21.12
CA ILE A 309 -2.93 27.66 -21.45
C ILE A 309 -1.71 28.25 -22.15
N GLY A 310 -0.50 28.10 -21.59
CA GLY A 310 0.74 28.60 -22.20
C GLY A 310 0.98 28.04 -23.60
N SER A 311 0.85 26.72 -23.76
CA SER A 311 0.94 26.02 -25.04
C SER A 311 -0.07 26.57 -26.07
N SER A 312 -1.31 26.83 -25.65
CA SER A 312 -2.37 27.36 -26.53
C SER A 312 -2.11 28.77 -27.06
N PHE A 313 -1.10 29.48 -26.53
CA PHE A 313 -0.71 30.81 -27.02
C PHE A 313 0.67 30.83 -27.68
N VAL A 314 1.38 29.69 -27.78
CA VAL A 314 2.66 29.60 -28.49
C VAL A 314 2.52 30.03 -29.96
N GLY A 315 3.49 30.81 -30.44
CA GLY A 315 3.50 31.32 -31.83
C GLY A 315 2.48 32.43 -32.13
N SER A 316 1.77 32.94 -31.11
CA SER A 316 0.81 34.03 -31.30
C SER A 316 1.54 35.39 -31.38
N PRO A 317 1.12 36.31 -32.27
CA PRO A 317 1.75 37.63 -32.45
C PRO A 317 1.44 38.62 -31.30
N MET A 318 0.88 38.17 -30.18
CA MET A 318 0.56 39.03 -29.03
C MET A 318 1.82 39.51 -28.30
N PRO A 319 1.79 40.69 -27.64
CA PRO A 319 2.85 41.13 -26.73
C PRO A 319 2.92 40.13 -25.56
N GLY A 320 3.88 39.20 -25.61
CA GLY A 320 4.01 38.11 -24.63
C GLY A 320 4.05 36.69 -25.20
N GLY A 321 4.04 36.49 -26.52
CA GLY A 321 4.17 35.15 -27.12
C GLY A 321 5.37 34.33 -26.63
N SER A 322 6.48 34.98 -26.28
CA SER A 322 7.66 34.35 -25.68
C SER A 322 7.40 33.88 -24.23
N TRP A 323 6.57 34.59 -23.47
CA TRP A 323 6.18 34.21 -22.11
C TRP A 323 5.19 33.04 -22.11
N ALA A 324 4.31 32.95 -23.10
CA ALA A 324 3.40 31.81 -23.27
C ALA A 324 4.16 30.49 -23.50
N ALA A 325 5.21 30.53 -24.33
CA ALA A 325 6.09 29.38 -24.55
C ALA A 325 6.86 28.98 -23.29
N ILE A 326 7.43 29.95 -22.57
CA ILE A 326 8.09 29.70 -21.28
C ILE A 326 7.11 29.07 -20.30
N LEU A 327 5.88 29.59 -20.21
CA LEU A 327 4.85 29.05 -19.32
C LEU A 327 4.51 27.60 -19.68
N GLY A 328 4.29 27.28 -20.98
CA GLY A 328 4.02 25.91 -21.44
C GLY A 328 5.13 24.92 -21.07
N VAL A 329 6.38 25.29 -21.32
CA VAL A 329 7.55 24.44 -21.07
C VAL A 329 7.85 24.30 -19.57
N VAL A 330 7.89 25.42 -18.84
CA VAL A 330 8.26 25.44 -17.42
C VAL A 330 7.15 24.84 -16.56
N ALA A 331 5.89 25.22 -16.77
CA ALA A 331 4.79 24.64 -16.01
C ALA A 331 4.62 23.15 -16.32
N GLY A 332 4.77 22.74 -17.59
CA GLY A 332 4.74 21.32 -17.97
C GLY A 332 5.87 20.51 -17.34
N SER A 333 7.11 20.98 -17.42
CA SER A 333 8.25 20.28 -16.81
C SER A 333 8.12 20.23 -15.27
N LEU A 334 7.72 21.31 -14.61
CA LEU A 334 7.48 21.33 -13.17
C LEU A 334 6.32 20.41 -12.76
N ALA A 335 5.26 20.32 -13.56
CA ALA A 335 4.16 19.40 -13.31
C ALA A 335 4.62 17.94 -13.29
N SER A 336 5.55 17.55 -14.17
CA SER A 336 6.13 16.21 -14.16
C SER A 336 6.99 15.95 -12.92
N VAL A 337 7.74 16.94 -12.45
CA VAL A 337 8.47 16.85 -11.17
C VAL A 337 7.51 16.67 -10.01
N VAL A 338 6.45 17.48 -9.93
CA VAL A 338 5.42 17.38 -8.88
C VAL A 338 4.75 16.00 -8.91
N ASN A 339 4.36 15.50 -10.07
CA ASN A 339 3.76 14.18 -10.24
C ASN A 339 4.71 13.05 -9.79
N THR A 340 6.00 13.18 -10.09
CA THR A 340 7.05 12.25 -9.65
C THR A 340 7.26 12.31 -8.13
N LEU A 341 7.22 13.48 -7.53
CA LEU A 341 7.30 13.62 -6.08
C LEU A 341 6.06 13.04 -5.39
N GLU A 342 4.85 13.33 -5.88
CA GLU A 342 3.62 12.83 -5.27
C GLU A 342 3.53 11.29 -5.33
N HIS A 343 3.63 10.74 -6.54
CA HIS A 343 3.32 9.34 -6.81
C HIS A 343 4.55 8.45 -6.94
N GLY A 344 5.70 9.02 -7.31
CA GLY A 344 6.98 8.31 -7.41
C GLY A 344 7.73 8.21 -6.07
N ALA A 345 7.74 9.28 -5.27
CA ALA A 345 8.20 9.19 -3.88
C ALA A 345 7.16 8.51 -2.97
N GLN A 346 5.94 8.32 -3.47
CA GLN A 346 4.83 7.65 -2.80
C GLN A 346 4.40 8.34 -1.50
N VAL A 347 4.30 9.68 -1.50
CA VAL A 347 4.00 10.48 -0.30
C VAL A 347 2.70 10.03 0.40
N GLY A 348 1.71 9.59 -0.37
CA GLY A 348 0.48 8.98 0.16
C GLY A 348 0.73 7.68 0.94
N MET A 349 1.62 6.80 0.45
CA MET A 349 2.04 5.58 1.17
C MET A 349 2.74 5.94 2.48
N GLN A 350 3.64 6.93 2.50
CA GLN A 350 4.30 7.31 3.76
C GLN A 350 3.33 7.89 4.77
N PHE A 351 2.32 8.66 4.34
CA PHE A 351 1.25 9.11 5.23
C PHE A 351 0.52 7.94 5.89
N GLU A 352 0.12 6.92 5.11
CA GLU A 352 -0.55 5.73 5.64
C GLU A 352 0.36 4.88 6.53
N MET A 353 1.64 4.77 6.20
CA MET A 353 2.63 4.11 7.05
C MET A 353 2.70 4.79 8.43
N TYR A 354 2.81 6.12 8.47
CA TYR A 354 2.84 6.87 9.73
C TYR A 354 1.54 6.73 10.53
N ARG A 355 0.39 6.80 9.84
CA ARG A 355 -0.93 6.61 10.45
C ARG A 355 -1.10 5.19 11.01
N GLY A 356 -0.60 4.18 10.29
CA GLY A 356 -0.58 2.78 10.68
C GLY A 356 0.29 2.53 11.90
N ASN A 357 1.51 3.10 11.95
CA ASN A 357 2.41 2.99 13.09
C ASN A 357 1.82 3.66 14.34
N ALA A 358 1.22 4.85 14.20
CA ALA A 358 0.49 5.48 15.31
C ALA A 358 -0.67 4.59 15.80
N GLY A 359 -1.36 3.91 14.88
CA GLY A 359 -2.38 2.90 15.19
C GLY A 359 -1.84 1.73 15.99
N PHE A 360 -0.70 1.18 15.58
CA PHE A 360 -0.01 0.11 16.29
C PHE A 360 0.33 0.51 17.74
N PHE A 361 0.87 1.71 17.95
CA PHE A 361 1.16 2.19 19.30
C PHE A 361 -0.09 2.46 20.13
N LYS A 362 -1.19 2.88 19.51
CA LYS A 362 -2.49 3.00 20.19
C LYS A 362 -3.03 1.63 20.60
N LEU A 363 -2.92 0.60 19.75
CA LEU A 363 -3.31 -0.77 20.11
C LEU A 363 -2.47 -1.29 21.29
N MET A 364 -1.17 -1.01 21.28
CA MET A 364 -0.26 -1.37 22.37
C MET A 364 -0.64 -0.66 23.68
N GLU A 365 -0.91 0.65 23.63
CA GLU A 365 -1.41 1.45 24.77
C GLU A 365 -2.70 0.82 25.35
N GLU A 366 -3.70 0.60 24.51
CA GLU A 366 -4.99 0.02 24.93
C GLU A 366 -4.83 -1.41 25.49
N SER A 367 -3.95 -2.22 24.89
CA SER A 367 -3.66 -3.59 25.36
C SER A 367 -2.94 -3.60 26.71
N ILE A 368 -2.03 -2.66 26.96
CA ILE A 368 -1.34 -2.56 28.26
C ILE A 368 -2.32 -2.03 29.31
N GLU A 369 -3.10 -0.99 29.00
CA GLU A 369 -4.09 -0.43 29.91
C GLU A 369 -5.18 -1.45 30.27
N SER A 370 -5.66 -2.23 29.30
CA SER A 370 -6.64 -3.29 29.57
C SER A 370 -6.08 -4.33 30.54
N ASN A 371 -4.83 -4.76 30.34
CA ASN A 371 -4.18 -5.73 31.23
C ASN A 371 -3.79 -5.13 32.60
N LEU A 372 -3.71 -3.81 32.75
CA LEU A 372 -3.47 -3.14 34.03
C LEU A 372 -4.75 -2.95 34.87
N ILE A 373 -5.93 -2.98 34.24
CA ILE A 373 -7.21 -2.67 34.89
C ILE A 373 -8.08 -3.91 35.04
N ASP A 374 -8.13 -4.76 34.01
CA ASP A 374 -9.01 -5.93 33.98
C ASP A 374 -8.55 -6.97 35.02
N ASN A 375 -9.50 -7.73 35.58
CA ASN A 375 -9.21 -8.87 36.43
C ASN A 375 -8.92 -10.14 35.61
N ARG A 376 -9.24 -10.16 34.30
CA ARG A 376 -8.88 -11.21 33.34
C ARG A 376 -7.58 -10.86 32.60
N ARG A 377 -6.47 -10.75 33.34
CA ARG A 377 -5.17 -10.39 32.77
C ARG A 377 -4.51 -11.58 32.10
N GLU A 378 -3.84 -11.34 30.98
CA GLU A 378 -2.85 -12.28 30.43
C GLU A 378 -1.76 -12.52 31.48
N ASN A 379 -1.06 -13.65 31.42
CA ASN A 379 0.04 -13.90 32.35
C ASN A 379 1.11 -12.81 32.24
N GLY A 380 1.53 -12.23 33.37
CA GLY A 380 2.42 -11.07 33.39
C GLY A 380 3.75 -11.29 32.65
N GLU A 381 4.36 -12.46 32.80
CA GLU A 381 5.64 -12.78 32.14
C GLU A 381 5.47 -12.98 30.62
N LEU A 382 4.41 -13.67 30.21
CA LEU A 382 4.08 -13.84 28.80
C LEU A 382 3.71 -12.50 28.14
N PHE A 383 2.96 -11.66 28.85
CA PHE A 383 2.58 -10.34 28.39
C PHE A 383 3.80 -9.42 28.23
N GLU A 384 4.71 -9.42 29.21
CA GLU A 384 5.97 -8.67 29.13
C GLU A 384 6.80 -9.11 27.91
N MET A 385 6.92 -10.43 27.69
CA MET A 385 7.62 -10.97 26.53
C MET A 385 6.97 -10.54 25.21
N LYS A 386 5.65 -10.58 25.12
CA LYS A 386 4.89 -10.14 23.94
C LYS A 386 5.11 -8.67 23.65
N VAL A 387 5.03 -7.80 24.67
CA VAL A 387 5.29 -6.37 24.53
C VAL A 387 6.74 -6.10 24.11
N ALA A 388 7.71 -6.78 24.71
CA ALA A 388 9.12 -6.64 24.34
C ALA A 388 9.36 -7.01 22.87
N LEU A 389 8.84 -8.16 22.43
CA LEU A 389 8.97 -8.62 21.04
C LEU A 389 8.26 -7.67 20.06
N GLN A 390 7.07 -7.18 20.41
CA GLN A 390 6.33 -6.21 19.59
C GLN A 390 7.04 -4.86 19.47
N LEU A 391 7.86 -4.47 20.46
CA LEU A 391 8.69 -3.27 20.40
C LEU A 391 10.10 -3.53 19.84
N GLY A 392 10.42 -4.78 19.49
CA GLY A 392 11.73 -5.17 18.96
C GLY A 392 12.85 -5.08 20.01
N ARG A 393 12.52 -5.29 21.28
CA ARG A 393 13.45 -5.19 22.41
C ARG A 393 13.59 -6.52 23.14
N SER A 394 14.71 -6.70 23.82
CA SER A 394 14.83 -7.74 24.82
C SER A 394 14.08 -7.36 26.11
N LEU A 395 13.78 -8.34 26.95
CA LEU A 395 13.14 -8.10 28.26
C LEU A 395 13.94 -7.13 29.13
N SER A 396 15.27 -7.23 29.13
CA SER A 396 16.13 -6.33 29.91
C SER A 396 16.06 -4.90 29.39
N GLU A 397 16.12 -4.72 28.07
CA GLU A 397 16.04 -3.39 27.44
C GLU A 397 14.68 -2.72 27.67
N LEU A 398 13.60 -3.50 27.69
CA LEU A 398 12.26 -3.00 27.99
C LEU A 398 12.18 -2.47 29.43
N ARG A 399 12.73 -3.22 30.40
CA ARG A 399 12.81 -2.82 31.81
C ARG A 399 13.71 -1.60 32.04
N ASP A 400 14.78 -1.47 31.26
CA ASP A 400 15.71 -0.34 31.35
C ASP A 400 15.05 0.96 30.90
N ILE A 401 14.23 0.95 29.84
CA ILE A 401 13.42 2.11 29.43
C ILE A 401 12.42 2.47 30.52
N ALA A 402 11.71 1.47 31.03
CA ALA A 402 10.69 1.69 32.04
C ALA A 402 11.29 2.33 33.31
N SER A 403 12.47 1.88 33.70
CA SER A 403 13.24 2.42 34.83
C SER A 403 13.76 3.83 34.55
N SER A 404 14.31 4.05 33.35
CA SER A 404 14.80 5.35 32.88
C SER A 404 13.71 6.42 32.87
N SER A 405 12.53 6.07 32.35
CA SER A 405 11.34 6.93 32.32
C SER A 405 10.83 7.27 33.71
N SER A 406 10.75 6.29 34.62
CA SER A 406 10.32 6.51 36.01
C SER A 406 11.28 7.39 36.81
N ASN A 407 12.58 7.32 36.54
CA ASN A 407 13.60 8.05 37.32
C ASN A 407 13.85 9.47 36.80
N ARG A 408 13.65 9.71 35.50
CA ARG A 408 13.88 11.02 34.86
C ARG A 408 12.62 11.87 34.68
N GLY A 409 11.53 11.53 35.37
CA GLY A 409 10.27 12.29 35.26
C GLY A 409 9.70 12.34 33.84
N GLY A 410 9.99 11.33 33.00
CA GLY A 410 9.52 11.26 31.62
C GLY A 410 10.41 11.88 30.54
N GLU A 411 11.60 12.42 30.87
CA GLU A 411 12.63 12.76 29.86
C GLU A 411 13.45 11.54 29.47
N VAL A 412 12.84 10.62 28.72
CA VAL A 412 13.58 9.60 27.96
C VAL A 412 13.77 10.12 26.56
N ASP A 413 15.02 10.25 26.11
CA ASP A 413 15.33 10.68 24.74
C ASP A 413 15.03 9.56 23.72
N GLU A 414 15.07 8.32 24.19
CA GLU A 414 14.87 7.10 23.41
C GLU A 414 13.39 6.74 23.18
N PHE A 415 13.05 6.29 21.96
CA PHE A 415 11.75 5.73 21.60
C PHE A 415 11.50 4.38 22.27
N ALA A 416 10.24 4.05 22.58
CA ALA A 416 9.92 2.73 23.12
C ALA A 416 10.13 1.64 22.06
N SER A 417 9.81 1.90 20.80
CA SER A 417 10.07 0.98 19.70
C SER A 417 11.51 1.04 19.20
N LYS A 418 12.10 -0.12 18.87
CA LYS A 418 13.32 -0.24 18.04
C LYS A 418 13.03 -0.68 16.60
N LEU A 419 11.78 -1.05 16.29
CA LEU A 419 11.42 -1.62 15.00
C LEU A 419 11.21 -0.57 13.90
N PHE A 420 10.88 0.66 14.27
CA PHE A 420 10.43 1.70 13.34
C PHE A 420 11.19 3.00 13.52
#